data_AF-A0A967RFI3-F1
#
_entry.id   AF-A0A967RFI3-F1
#
_cell.length_a   1.000
_cell.length_b   1.000
_cell.length_c   1.000
_cell.angle_alpha   90.00
_cell.angle_beta   90.00
_cell.angle_gamma   90.00
#
_symmetry.space_group_name_H-M   'P 1'
#
loop_
_entity.id
_entity.type
_entity.pdbx_description
1 polymer ?
#
loop_
_entity_poly.entity_id
_entity_poly.type
_entity_poly.pdbx_seq_one_letter_code
_entity_poly.pdbx_strand_id
1 'polypeptide(L)' 'TPVGEAQRRYPVKFYLIAVLFILFDIEVIFLLPWAVTFRQLGLFGLVEVLVFIAILLVGYVWIWKKGALEWE' A
#
# COMPACT_ATOMS: atom_id res chain seq x y z
N THR A 1 27.31 -7.92 -34.10
CA THR A 1 27.31 -8.04 -32.63
C THR A 1 26.38 -6.96 -32.09
N PRO A 2 25.45 -7.23 -31.17
CA PRO A 2 24.64 -6.15 -30.64
C PRO A 2 25.56 -5.24 -29.80
N VAL A 3 25.65 -3.97 -30.21
CA VAL A 3 26.34 -2.90 -29.49
C VAL A 3 25.25 -2.02 -28.88
N GLY A 4 25.18 -2.00 -27.55
CA GLY A 4 24.25 -1.18 -26.77
C GLY A 4 24.49 -1.39 -25.28
N GLU A 5 24.45 -0.32 -24.49
CA GLU A 5 24.65 -0.42 -23.04
C GLU A 5 23.59 -1.34 -22.41
N ALA A 6 24.05 -2.40 -21.75
CA ALA A 6 23.23 -3.41 -21.08
C ALA A 6 22.56 -2.92 -19.78
N GLN A 7 22.63 -1.61 -19.48
CA GLN A 7 22.13 -0.99 -18.27
C GLN A 7 21.06 0.04 -18.64
N ARG A 8 19.85 -0.44 -18.89
CA ARG A 8 18.68 0.45 -19.01
C ARG A 8 18.36 0.98 -17.61
N ARG A 9 18.30 2.30 -17.44
CA ARG A 9 17.94 2.92 -16.17
C ARG A 9 16.47 2.63 -15.89
N TYR A 10 16.19 1.73 -14.95
CA TYR A 10 14.82 1.43 -14.55
C TYR A 10 14.19 2.67 -13.91
N PRO A 11 12.97 3.06 -14.31
CA PRO A 11 12.29 4.19 -13.70
C PRO A 11 11.95 3.85 -12.24
N VAL A 12 12.22 4.81 -11.34
CA VAL A 12 12.00 4.72 -9.88
C VAL A 12 10.53 4.41 -9.53
N LYS A 13 9.61 4.61 -10.48
CA LYS A 13 8.19 4.29 -10.40
C LYS A 13 7.93 2.81 -10.01
N PHE A 14 8.73 1.86 -10.53
CA PHE A 14 8.57 0.44 -10.17
C PHE A 14 8.86 0.15 -8.69
N TYR A 15 9.82 0.88 -8.10
CA TYR A 15 10.12 0.78 -6.68
C TYR A 15 8.95 1.31 -5.83
N LEU A 16 8.34 2.43 -6.23
CA LEU A 16 7.19 3.00 -5.51
C LEU A 16 5.99 2.04 -5.51
N ILE A 17 5.71 1.37 -6.63
CA ILE A 17 4.65 0.35 -6.71
C ILE A 17 4.99 -0.84 -5.80
N ALA A 18 6.24 -1.30 -5.78
CA ALA A 18 6.67 -2.41 -4.92
C ALA A 18 6.54 -2.06 -3.42
N VAL A 19 6.96 -0.87 -3.01
CA VAL A 19 6.81 -0.40 -1.62
C VAL A 19 5.34 -0.27 -1.25
N LEU A 20 4.50 0.26 -2.15
CA LEU A 20 3.06 0.36 -1.93
C LEU A 20 2.39 -1.01 -1.78
N PHE A 21 2.81 -1.99 -2.59
CA PHE A 21 2.33 -3.36 -2.48
C PHE A 21 2.71 -3.99 -1.15
N ILE A 22 3.97 -3.81 -0.71
CA ILE A 22 4.42 -4.30 0.61
C ILE A 22 3.63 -3.65 1.74
N LEU A 23 3.41 -2.33 1.67
CA LEU A 23 2.62 -1.60 2.66
C LEU A 23 1.20 -2.17 2.77
N PHE A 24 0.52 -2.32 1.62
CA PHE A 24 -0.83 -2.88 1.56
C PHE A 24 -0.89 -4.32 2.10
N ASP A 25 0.09 -5.17 1.77
CA ASP A 25 0.13 -6.56 2.24
C ASP A 25 0.31 -6.64 3.77
N ILE A 26 1.14 -5.75 4.33
CA ILE A 26 1.31 -5.59 5.78
C ILE A 26 -0.01 -5.16 6.44
N GLU A 27 -0.75 -4.24 5.83
CA GLU A 27 -2.05 -3.80 6.36
C GLU A 27 -3.06 -4.95 6.44
N VAL A 28 -3.11 -5.81 5.42
CA VAL A 28 -3.98 -7.01 5.43
C VAL A 28 -3.56 -7.97 6.54
N ILE A 29 -2.26 -8.15 6.77
CA ILE A 29 -1.76 -8.95 7.90
C ILE A 29 -2.25 -8.41 9.24
N PHE A 30 -2.31 -7.08 9.42
CA PHE A 30 -2.86 -6.47 10.63
C PHE A 30 -4.38 -6.64 10.77
N LEU A 31 -5.11 -6.75 9.67
CA LEU A 31 -6.55 -7.01 9.68
C LEU A 31 -6.89 -8.46 10.08
N LEU A 32 -5.97 -9.42 9.90
CA LEU A 32 -6.20 -10.83 10.25
C LEU A 32 -6.52 -11.06 11.75
N PRO A 33 -5.69 -10.64 12.71
CA PRO A 33 -6.00 -10.83 14.13
C PRO A 33 -7.26 -10.09 14.54
N TRP A 34 -7.50 -8.89 14.00
CA TRP A 34 -8.75 -8.18 14.21
C TRP A 34 -9.96 -8.99 13.73
N ALA A 35 -9.90 -9.56 12.52
CA ALA A 35 -10.99 -10.35 11.95
C ALA A 35 -11.28 -11.61 12.78
N VAL A 36 -10.25 -12.25 13.31
CA VAL A 36 -10.38 -13.44 14.19
C VAL A 36 -11.03 -13.06 15.53
N THR A 37 -10.68 -11.92 16.12
CA THR A 37 -11.19 -11.49 17.43
C THR A 37 -12.46 -10.63 17.32
N PHE A 38 -12.94 -10.33 16.11
CA PHE A 38 -14.07 -9.43 15.85
C PHE A 38 -15.31 -9.69 16.72
N ARG A 39 -15.63 -10.96 16.99
CA ARG A 39 -16.75 -11.36 17.86
C ARG A 39 -16.65 -10.86 19.31
N GLN A 40 -15.44 -10.59 19.81
CA GLN A 40 -15.21 -10.14 21.19
C GLN A 40 -15.14 -8.61 21.29
N LEU A 41 -14.65 -7.92 20.25
CA LEU A 41 -14.48 -6.46 20.26
C LEU A 41 -15.76 -5.68 19.93
N GLY A 42 -16.73 -6.29 19.23
CA GLY A 42 -18.00 -5.65 18.89
C GLY A 42 -17.84 -4.30 18.17
N LEU A 43 -18.56 -3.27 18.62
CA LEU A 43 -18.52 -1.92 18.05
C LEU A 43 -17.15 -1.23 18.19
N PHE A 44 -16.39 -1.54 19.24
CA PHE A 44 -15.08 -0.93 19.46
C PHE A 44 -14.08 -1.37 18.38
N GLY A 45 -14.06 -2.67 18.07
CA GLY A 45 -13.23 -3.21 17.00
C GLY A 45 -13.61 -2.63 15.63
N LEU A 46 -14.90 -2.38 15.39
CA LEU A 46 -15.34 -1.77 14.14
C LEU A 46 -14.78 -0.35 13.97
N VAL A 47 -14.78 0.46 15.03
CA VAL A 47 -14.19 1.81 14.99
C VAL A 47 -12.68 1.77 14.77
N GLU A 48 -11.96 0.85 15.44
CA GLU A 48 -10.52 0.69 15.24
C GLU A 48 -10.14 0.41 13.79
N VAL A 49 -10.83 -0.53 13.13
CA VAL A 49 -10.55 -0.84 11.71
C VAL A 49 -10.95 0.29 10.78
N LEU A 50 -12.03 1.00 11.09
CA LEU A 50 -12.47 2.14 10.29
C LEU A 50 -11.44 3.29 10.35
N VAL A 51 -10.88 3.55 11.55
CA VAL A 51 -9.79 4.52 11.74
C VAL A 51 -8.51 4.06 11.05
N PHE A 52 -8.16 2.78 11.17
CA PHE A 52 -6.98 2.20 10.51
C PHE A 52 -7.06 2.38 8.99
N ILE A 53 -8.18 1.97 8.37
CA ILE A 53 -8.42 2.13 6.94
C ILE A 53 -8.41 3.61 6.52
N ALA A 54 -8.99 4.50 7.33
CA ALA A 54 -9.01 5.94 7.03
C ALA A 54 -7.59 6.56 6.96
N ILE A 55 -6.70 6.18 7.87
CA ILE A 55 -5.30 6.66 7.88
C ILE A 55 -4.58 6.19 6.61
N LEU A 56 -4.79 4.96 6.20
CA LEU A 56 -4.18 4.37 5.00
C LEU A 56 -4.70 5.02 3.72
N LEU A 57 -6.01 5.26 3.64
CA LEU A 57 -6.64 6.01 2.55
C LEU A 57 -6.02 7.41 2.41
N VAL A 58 -5.75 8.10 3.51
CA VAL A 58 -5.09 9.41 3.46
C VAL A 58 -3.68 9.30 2.87
N GLY A 59 -2.89 8.31 3.30
CA GLY A 59 -1.56 8.04 2.74
C GLY A 59 -1.60 7.69 1.25
N TYR A 60 -2.52 6.82 0.86
CA TYR A 60 -2.73 6.41 -0.53
C TYR A 60 -3.14 7.58 -1.43
N VAL A 61 -4.11 8.39 -1.00
CA VAL A 61 -4.57 9.58 -1.73
C VAL A 61 -3.45 10.60 -1.87
N TRP A 62 -2.58 10.75 -0.86
CA TRP A 62 -1.42 11.62 -0.95
C TRP A 62 -0.42 11.16 -2.01
N ILE A 63 -0.11 9.85 -2.06
CA ILE A 63 0.78 9.26 -3.06
C ILE A 63 0.19 9.41 -4.47
N TRP A 64 -1.13 9.18 -4.60
CA TRP A 64 -1.84 9.39 -5.85
C TRP A 64 -1.72 10.86 -6.31
N LYS A 65 -2.01 11.82 -5.43
CA LYS A 65 -1.88 13.25 -5.75
C LYS A 65 -0.47 13.68 -6.11
N LYS A 66 0.56 12.95 -5.68
CA LYS A 66 1.96 13.19 -6.07
C LYS A 66 2.31 12.68 -7.48
N GLY A 67 1.37 12.08 -8.22
CA GLY A 67 1.61 11.59 -9.57
C GLY A 67 2.52 10.37 -9.64
N ALA A 68 2.73 9.67 -8.51
CA ALA A 68 3.55 8.45 -8.47
C ALA A 68 2.97 7.29 -9.31
N LEU A 69 1.68 7.39 -9.66
CA LEU A 69 0.91 6.39 -10.41
C LEU A 69 0.59 6.83 -11.86
N GLU A 70 0.97 8.04 -12.28
CA GLU A 70 0.68 8.52 -13.63
C GLU A 70 1.71 8.00 -14.66
N TRP A 71 1.16 7.37 -15.70
CA TRP A 71 1.87 6.78 -16.82
C TRP A 71 1.91 7.78 -17.97
N GLU A 72 2.99 8.57 -18.03
CA GLU A 72 3.65 8.96 -19.28
C GLU A 72 4.97 8.21 -19.38
#